data_AF-A0A818C7U5-F1
#
_entry.id   AF-A0A818C7U5-F1
#
_cell.length_a   1.000
_cell.length_b   1.000
_cell.length_c   1.000
_cell.angle_alpha   90.00
_cell.angle_beta   90.00
_cell.angle_gamma   90.00
#
_symmetry.space_group_name_H-M   'P 1'
#
loop_
_entity.id
_entity.type
_entity.pdbx_description
1 polymer ?
#
loop_
_entity_poly.entity_id
_entity_poly.type
_entity_poly.pdbx_seq_one_letter_code
_entity_poly.pdbx_strand_id
1 'polypeptide(L)'
;MDIDGGGWTVFQKRGDWKPQESFYRTWLEYKRGFGDLQRQFWLGNDRLSILTNQDSYQLRVDLEDFDGQKRFAEYNSIRISNEADKYRLILGSYVTGDAGDSLSNHNNMQFSTKDQDNDPSTGSCAQLYNGAWWYKECHSSNLNGEYLRGNHPTIYAAGVNWLSFRGYNYSLKSTEMKIRPTWYKP
;
A
#
# COMPACT_ATOMS: atom_id res chain seq x y z
N MET A 1 -16.79 -9.27 3.99
CA MET A 1 -18.11 -9.19 4.65
C MET A 1 -17.82 -9.61 6.09
N ASP A 2 -17.56 -8.75 7.08
CA ASP A 2 -18.08 -7.40 7.31
C ASP A 2 -17.10 -6.57 8.17
N ILE A 3 -16.53 -5.51 7.59
CA ILE A 3 -15.94 -4.39 8.33
C ILE A 3 -16.79 -3.18 7.95
N ASP A 4 -17.32 -2.46 8.93
CA ASP A 4 -18.14 -1.26 8.75
C ASP A 4 -19.29 -1.43 7.75
N GLY A 5 -20.00 -2.57 7.80
CA GLY A 5 -21.12 -2.90 6.91
C GLY A 5 -20.74 -3.25 5.47
N GLY A 6 -19.46 -3.53 5.19
CA GLY A 6 -19.02 -4.06 3.89
C GLY A 6 -18.88 -3.01 2.79
N GLY A 7 -19.07 -3.42 1.53
CA GLY A 7 -18.90 -2.56 0.35
C GLY A 7 -17.44 -2.27 -0.04
N TRP A 8 -16.48 -2.94 0.59
CA TRP A 8 -15.05 -2.71 0.36
C TRP A 8 -14.52 -3.55 -0.81
N THR A 9 -13.84 -2.90 -1.75
CA THR A 9 -13.01 -3.56 -2.76
C THR A 9 -11.55 -3.57 -2.29
N VAL A 10 -11.02 -4.74 -1.95
CA VAL A 10 -9.61 -4.92 -1.59
C VAL A 10 -8.76 -4.89 -2.86
N PHE A 11 -7.69 -4.11 -2.87
CA PHE A 11 -6.79 -4.01 -4.01
C PHE A 11 -5.33 -4.38 -3.70
N GLN A 12 -4.98 -4.44 -2.43
CA GLN A 12 -3.70 -4.95 -1.97
C GLN A 12 -3.93 -5.81 -0.74
N LYS A 13 -3.26 -6.96 -0.69
CA LYS A 13 -3.30 -7.84 0.48
C LYS A 13 -1.95 -8.50 0.73
N ARG A 14 -1.48 -8.44 1.98
CA ARG A 14 -0.31 -9.17 2.50
C ARG A 14 -0.73 -9.99 3.71
N GLY A 15 -0.06 -11.10 3.93
CA GLY A 15 -0.33 -11.93 5.09
C GLY A 15 0.57 -13.14 5.22
N ASP A 16 0.48 -13.82 6.36
CA ASP A 16 1.33 -14.96 6.72
C ASP A 16 0.89 -16.27 6.04
N TRP A 17 0.91 -16.31 4.71
CA TRP A 17 0.67 -17.52 3.91
C TRP A 17 1.96 -18.11 3.35
N LYS A 18 1.96 -19.42 3.07
CA LYS A 18 3.09 -20.11 2.43
C LYS A 18 2.62 -20.78 1.13
N PRO A 19 3.37 -20.66 0.01
CA PRO A 19 4.54 -19.81 -0.17
C PRO A 19 4.19 -18.31 -0.09
N GLN A 20 5.19 -17.48 0.24
CA GLN A 20 5.05 -16.03 0.22
C GLN A 20 5.10 -15.52 -1.22
N GLU A 21 4.21 -14.58 -1.55
CA GLU A 21 4.22 -13.90 -2.84
C GLU A 21 5.31 -12.81 -2.83
N SER A 22 6.12 -12.74 -3.89
CA SER A 22 7.12 -11.68 -4.01
C SER A 22 6.47 -10.40 -4.50
N PHE A 23 6.66 -9.30 -3.78
CA PHE A 23 6.22 -7.96 -4.18
C PHE A 23 7.35 -7.13 -4.81
N TYR A 24 8.58 -7.65 -4.87
CA TYR A 24 9.69 -6.98 -5.56
C TYR A 24 9.63 -7.22 -7.08
N ARG A 25 8.62 -6.61 -7.70
CA ARG A 25 8.16 -6.86 -9.08
C ARG A 25 8.45 -5.68 -10.00
N THR A 26 8.33 -5.93 -11.30
CA THR A 26 8.55 -4.96 -12.38
C THR A 26 7.36 -4.01 -12.57
N TRP A 27 7.56 -2.93 -13.32
CA TRP A 27 6.50 -2.00 -13.73
C TRP A 27 5.35 -2.72 -14.42
N LEU A 28 5.66 -3.61 -15.35
CA LEU A 28 4.66 -4.34 -16.13
C LEU A 28 3.81 -5.27 -15.24
N GLU A 29 4.41 -5.92 -14.25
CA GLU A 29 3.70 -6.75 -13.28
C GLU A 29 2.79 -5.90 -12.37
N TYR A 30 3.28 -4.77 -11.87
CA TYR A 30 2.47 -3.84 -11.07
C TYR A 30 1.34 -3.20 -11.86
N LYS A 31 1.56 -2.90 -13.14
CA LYS A 31 0.52 -2.44 -14.08
C LYS A 31 -0.61 -3.46 -14.21
N ARG A 32 -0.27 -4.72 -14.50
CA ARG A 32 -1.23 -5.80 -14.78
C ARG A 32 -1.86 -6.41 -13.51
N GLY A 33 -1.19 -6.30 -12.39
CA GLY A 33 -1.52 -7.02 -11.16
C GLY A 33 -0.95 -8.43 -11.12
N PHE A 34 -0.83 -8.98 -9.92
CA PHE A 34 -0.23 -10.28 -9.65
C PHE A 34 -0.74 -10.86 -8.33
N GLY A 35 -0.44 -12.14 -8.09
CA GLY A 35 -0.80 -12.86 -6.88
C GLY A 35 -2.18 -13.55 -6.96
N ASP A 36 -2.67 -13.95 -5.79
CA ASP A 36 -3.91 -14.70 -5.60
C ASP A 36 -4.89 -13.86 -4.77
N LEU A 37 -6.07 -13.59 -5.33
CA LEU A 37 -7.13 -12.79 -4.68
C LEU A 37 -7.60 -13.38 -3.34
N GLN A 38 -7.40 -14.68 -3.12
CA GLN A 38 -7.72 -15.35 -1.85
C GLN A 38 -6.57 -15.30 -0.84
N ARG A 39 -5.37 -14.87 -1.25
CA ARG A 39 -4.15 -14.81 -0.43
C ARG A 39 -3.52 -13.43 -0.49
N GLN A 40 -2.41 -13.32 -1.21
CA GLN A 40 -1.64 -12.08 -1.36
C GLN A 40 -1.70 -11.65 -2.81
N PHE A 41 -2.02 -10.37 -3.03
CA PHE A 41 -2.12 -9.84 -4.37
C PHE A 41 -1.94 -8.34 -4.43
N TRP A 42 -1.65 -7.87 -5.63
CA TRP A 42 -1.82 -6.50 -6.06
C TRP A 42 -2.78 -6.48 -7.25
N LEU A 43 -3.86 -5.72 -7.17
CA LEU A 43 -4.93 -5.72 -8.17
C LEU A 43 -4.47 -5.29 -9.57
N GLY A 44 -3.44 -4.44 -9.63
CA GLY A 44 -2.91 -3.86 -10.85
C GLY A 44 -3.23 -2.38 -10.98
N ASN A 45 -2.22 -1.58 -11.35
CA ASN A 45 -2.34 -0.13 -11.42
C ASN A 45 -3.34 0.33 -12.49
N ASP A 46 -3.47 -0.41 -13.61
CA ASP A 46 -4.48 -0.10 -14.63
C ASP A 46 -5.89 -0.18 -14.07
N ARG A 47 -6.18 -1.28 -13.35
CA ARG A 47 -7.50 -1.49 -12.73
C ARG A 47 -7.75 -0.47 -11.64
N LEU A 48 -6.75 -0.17 -10.81
CA LEU A 48 -6.85 0.84 -9.77
C LEU A 48 -7.11 2.24 -10.32
N SER A 49 -6.43 2.62 -11.39
CA SER A 49 -6.66 3.90 -12.07
C SER A 49 -8.10 4.00 -12.57
N ILE A 50 -8.60 2.97 -13.26
CA ILE A 50 -9.99 2.96 -13.76
C ILE A 50 -10.99 3.03 -12.59
N LEU A 51 -10.81 2.16 -11.57
CA LEU A 51 -11.75 2.05 -10.46
C LEU A 51 -11.83 3.30 -9.60
N THR A 52 -10.69 3.96 -9.33
CA THR A 52 -10.68 5.13 -8.44
C THR A 52 -11.08 6.43 -9.14
N ASN A 53 -11.15 6.44 -10.48
CA ASN A 53 -11.60 7.61 -11.25
C ASN A 53 -13.05 7.53 -11.73
N GLN A 54 -13.75 6.39 -11.54
CA GLN A 54 -15.16 6.26 -11.94
C GLN A 54 -16.13 6.99 -11.00
N ASP A 55 -15.73 7.23 -9.75
CA ASP A 55 -16.53 7.90 -8.72
C ASP A 55 -15.59 8.41 -7.60
N SER A 56 -16.16 8.91 -6.50
CA SER A 56 -15.46 9.25 -5.28
C SER A 56 -15.33 8.03 -4.36
N TYR A 57 -14.10 7.68 -4.02
CA TYR A 57 -13.78 6.53 -3.16
C TYR A 57 -13.01 6.96 -1.93
N GLN A 58 -13.40 6.47 -0.76
CA GLN A 58 -12.57 6.51 0.45
C GLN A 58 -11.58 5.35 0.45
N LEU A 59 -10.43 5.54 1.12
CA LEU A 59 -9.42 4.51 1.35
C LEU A 59 -9.43 4.09 2.81
N ARG A 60 -9.36 2.78 3.05
CA ARG A 60 -9.02 2.21 4.35
C ARG A 60 -7.82 1.30 4.22
N VAL A 61 -6.92 1.38 5.19
CA VAL A 61 -5.76 0.51 5.35
C VAL A 61 -5.89 -0.21 6.68
N ASP A 62 -6.04 -1.54 6.65
CA ASP A 62 -6.02 -2.38 7.85
C ASP A 62 -4.65 -3.05 8.01
N LEU A 63 -4.15 -3.09 9.24
CA LEU A 63 -2.81 -3.56 9.60
C LEU A 63 -2.89 -4.53 10.79
N GLU A 64 -2.06 -5.57 10.79
CA GLU A 64 -1.87 -6.47 11.94
C GLU A 64 -0.37 -6.73 12.14
N ASP A 65 0.10 -6.67 13.38
CA ASP A 65 1.44 -7.11 13.76
C ASP A 65 1.48 -8.58 14.24
N PHE A 66 2.67 -9.10 14.56
CA PHE A 66 2.82 -10.47 15.07
C PHE A 66 2.44 -10.63 16.54
N ASP A 67 2.20 -9.52 17.28
CA ASP A 67 1.68 -9.55 18.64
C ASP A 67 0.14 -9.59 18.66
N GLY A 68 -0.49 -9.59 17.48
CA GLY A 68 -1.94 -9.65 17.29
C GLY A 68 -2.63 -8.30 17.41
N GLN A 69 -1.88 -7.19 17.50
CA GLN A 69 -2.48 -5.86 17.51
C GLN A 69 -2.93 -5.49 16.10
N LYS A 70 -4.22 -5.17 15.99
CA LYS A 70 -4.83 -4.67 14.76
C LYS A 70 -4.97 -3.16 14.86
N ARG A 71 -4.67 -2.48 13.76
CA ARG A 71 -4.78 -1.03 13.61
C ARG A 71 -5.31 -0.68 12.23
N PHE A 72 -5.84 0.52 12.08
CA PHE A 72 -6.28 1.00 10.78
C PHE A 72 -6.01 2.49 10.55
N ALA A 73 -6.06 2.91 9.30
CA ALA A 73 -6.01 4.30 8.87
C ALA A 73 -7.02 4.54 7.73
N GLU A 74 -7.77 5.64 7.79
CA GLU A 74 -8.76 6.03 6.79
C GLU A 74 -8.47 7.40 6.19
N TYR A 75 -8.73 7.53 4.89
CA TYR A 75 -8.57 8.75 4.12
C TYR A 75 -9.85 9.01 3.32
N ASN A 76 -10.32 10.26 3.29
CA ASN A 76 -11.62 10.59 2.73
C ASN A 76 -11.70 10.45 1.21
N SER A 77 -10.57 10.48 0.51
CA SER A 77 -10.52 10.22 -0.93
C SER A 77 -9.23 9.53 -1.37
N ILE A 78 -9.33 8.73 -2.43
CA ILE A 78 -8.19 8.21 -3.18
C ILE A 78 -8.48 8.27 -4.68
N ARG A 79 -7.50 8.75 -5.45
CA ARG A 79 -7.44 8.58 -6.91
C ARG A 79 -6.04 8.18 -7.32
N ILE A 80 -5.95 7.30 -8.32
CA ILE A 80 -4.71 6.90 -8.96
C ILE A 80 -4.72 7.43 -10.38
N SER A 81 -3.73 8.25 -10.76
CA SER A 81 -3.65 8.76 -12.13
C SER A 81 -3.42 7.63 -13.14
N ASN A 82 -3.50 7.94 -14.44
CA ASN A 82 -3.22 6.95 -15.47
C ASN A 82 -1.71 6.70 -15.62
N GLU A 83 -1.33 5.77 -16.50
CA GLU A 83 0.07 5.45 -16.75
C GLU A 83 0.90 6.62 -17.27
N ALA A 84 0.30 7.55 -18.02
CA ALA A 84 1.02 8.70 -18.57
C ALA A 84 1.55 9.63 -17.47
N ASP A 85 0.84 9.72 -16.34
CA ASP A 85 1.30 10.36 -15.10
C ASP A 85 1.73 9.34 -14.04
N LYS A 86 2.24 8.19 -14.50
CA LYS A 86 2.94 7.19 -13.68
C LYS A 86 2.14 6.70 -12.47
N TYR A 87 0.82 6.58 -12.61
CA TYR A 87 -0.07 6.13 -11.54
C TYR A 87 0.08 6.91 -10.24
N ARG A 88 0.30 8.22 -10.33
CA ARG A 88 0.38 9.15 -9.21
C ARG A 88 -0.75 8.95 -8.21
N LEU A 89 -0.39 8.89 -6.92
CA LEU A 89 -1.34 8.87 -5.82
C LEU A 89 -1.88 10.28 -5.57
N ILE A 90 -3.19 10.45 -5.64
CA ILE A 90 -3.89 11.64 -5.21
C ILE A 90 -4.74 11.23 -4.00
N LEU A 91 -4.23 11.54 -2.82
CA LEU A 91 -4.83 11.17 -1.54
C LEU A 91 -5.53 12.38 -0.92
N GLY A 92 -6.70 12.14 -0.35
CA GLY A 92 -7.42 13.10 0.46
C GLY A 92 -6.87 13.20 1.87
N SER A 93 -7.56 13.94 2.72
CA SER A 93 -7.18 14.10 4.13
C SER A 93 -7.31 12.78 4.88
N TYR A 94 -6.35 12.51 5.76
CA TYR A 94 -6.50 11.52 6.82
C TYR A 94 -7.71 11.88 7.69
N VAL A 95 -8.58 10.90 7.93
CA VAL A 95 -9.87 11.09 8.62
C VAL A 95 -9.79 10.57 10.04
N THR A 96 -9.38 9.32 10.19
CA THR A 96 -9.37 8.61 11.47
C THR A 96 -8.53 7.33 11.39
N GLY A 97 -8.33 6.69 12.53
CA GLY A 97 -7.59 5.45 12.66
C GLY A 97 -6.62 5.47 13.84
N ASP A 98 -6.28 4.30 14.35
CA ASP A 98 -5.34 4.10 15.45
C ASP A 98 -3.95 3.64 14.97
N ALA A 99 -3.75 3.48 13.65
CA ALA A 99 -2.44 3.21 13.05
C ALA A 99 -1.54 4.45 12.94
N GLY A 100 -2.11 5.65 13.08
CA GLY A 100 -1.48 6.92 12.71
C GLY A 100 -1.32 7.10 11.19
N ASP A 101 -0.95 8.32 10.78
CA ASP A 101 -0.81 8.68 9.37
C ASP A 101 0.62 8.45 8.85
N SER A 102 0.79 7.38 8.07
CA SER A 102 2.04 7.07 7.36
C SER A 102 1.89 7.05 5.83
N LEU A 103 0.75 7.53 5.29
CA LEU A 103 0.51 7.56 3.84
C LEU A 103 0.40 8.98 3.28
N SER A 104 0.00 9.99 4.06
CA SER A 104 -0.14 11.36 3.55
C SER A 104 1.16 11.94 2.99
N ASN A 105 2.33 11.54 3.50
CA ASN A 105 3.63 11.96 2.96
C ASN A 105 3.86 11.46 1.51
N HIS A 106 3.12 10.43 1.09
CA HIS A 106 3.16 9.87 -0.25
C HIS A 106 2.17 10.54 -1.21
N ASN A 107 1.35 11.47 -0.73
CA ASN A 107 0.40 12.18 -1.57
C ASN A 107 1.13 12.93 -2.69
N ASN A 108 0.55 12.93 -3.88
CA ASN A 108 1.05 13.54 -5.10
C ASN A 108 2.36 12.89 -5.65
N MET A 109 2.79 11.75 -5.12
CA MET A 109 3.96 11.02 -5.62
C MET A 109 3.60 10.06 -6.74
N GLN A 110 4.51 9.91 -7.71
CA GLN A 110 4.42 8.92 -8.78
C GLN A 110 4.79 7.53 -8.27
N PHE A 111 4.25 6.49 -8.89
CA PHE A 111 4.58 5.12 -8.53
C PHE A 111 5.97 4.76 -9.04
N SER A 112 6.77 4.05 -8.27
CA SER A 112 8.11 3.60 -8.65
C SER A 112 8.26 2.10 -8.42
N THR A 113 8.96 1.43 -9.33
CA THR A 113 9.33 0.00 -9.26
C THR A 113 10.82 -0.17 -9.46
N LYS A 114 11.35 -1.37 -9.24
CA LYS A 114 12.79 -1.66 -9.37
C LYS A 114 13.39 -1.34 -10.74
N ASP A 115 12.56 -1.33 -11.78
CA ASP A 115 12.91 -1.10 -13.18
C ASP A 115 12.39 0.24 -13.73
N GLN A 116 11.68 1.03 -12.92
CA GLN A 116 11.20 2.35 -13.31
C GLN A 116 11.17 3.31 -12.12
N ASP A 117 12.20 4.14 -12.03
CA ASP A 117 12.36 5.16 -11.00
C ASP A 117 11.58 6.44 -11.37
N ASN A 118 10.62 6.81 -10.54
CA ASN A 118 9.83 8.05 -10.67
C ASN A 118 9.76 8.80 -9.31
N ASP A 119 10.62 8.44 -8.36
CA ASP A 119 10.67 9.11 -7.06
C ASP A 119 11.67 10.28 -7.08
N PRO A 120 11.48 11.30 -6.21
CA PRO A 120 12.33 12.49 -6.23
C PRO A 120 13.72 12.29 -5.59
N SER A 121 14.00 11.12 -5.02
CA SER A 121 15.29 10.83 -4.39
C SER A 121 16.44 10.84 -5.41
N THR A 122 17.67 11.06 -4.93
CA THR A 122 18.87 11.01 -5.78
C THR A 122 19.22 9.61 -6.27
N GLY A 123 18.55 8.57 -5.77
CA GLY A 123 18.67 7.19 -6.22
C GLY A 123 17.39 6.41 -5.93
N SER A 124 17.26 5.22 -6.49
CA SER A 124 15.98 4.50 -6.53
C SER A 124 15.54 3.97 -5.16
N CYS A 125 14.46 4.55 -4.61
CA CYS A 125 13.86 4.07 -3.37
C CYS A 125 13.30 2.64 -3.52
N ALA A 126 12.76 2.31 -4.69
CA ALA A 126 12.23 0.98 -4.97
C ALA A 126 13.31 -0.11 -4.89
N GLN A 127 14.51 0.17 -5.42
CA GLN A 127 15.64 -0.75 -5.31
C GLN A 127 16.22 -0.80 -3.90
N LEU A 128 16.25 0.33 -3.18
CA LEU A 128 16.79 0.40 -1.82
C LEU A 128 15.92 -0.31 -0.79
N TYR A 129 14.59 -0.24 -0.93
CA TYR A 129 13.62 -0.77 0.04
C TYR A 129 12.81 -1.97 -0.45
N ASN A 130 13.31 -2.67 -1.48
CA ASN A 130 12.80 -3.95 -1.98
C ASN A 130 11.28 -4.00 -2.20
N GLY A 131 10.72 -2.94 -2.78
CA GLY A 131 9.28 -2.84 -3.00
C GLY A 131 8.92 -2.01 -4.24
N ALA A 132 7.64 -1.70 -4.36
CA ALA A 132 7.14 -0.71 -5.29
C ALA A 132 6.03 0.09 -4.65
N TRP A 133 6.12 1.41 -4.75
CA TRP A 133 5.26 2.31 -4.00
C TRP A 133 5.28 3.72 -4.61
N TRP A 134 4.43 4.58 -4.05
CA TRP A 134 4.46 6.02 -4.30
C TRP A 134 5.58 6.68 -3.47
N TYR A 135 6.84 6.32 -3.75
CA TYR A 135 7.98 6.79 -2.97
C TYR A 135 8.19 8.31 -3.10
N LYS A 136 8.65 8.92 -2.01
CA LYS A 136 9.15 10.30 -1.92
C LYS A 136 10.67 10.26 -1.69
N GLU A 137 11.13 10.53 -0.47
CA GLU A 137 12.55 10.44 -0.08
C GLU A 137 12.72 9.75 1.29
N CYS A 138 12.43 8.46 1.45
CA CYS A 138 11.82 7.55 0.48
C CYS A 138 10.39 7.18 0.87
N HIS A 139 10.14 6.83 2.13
CA HIS A 139 8.80 6.46 2.57
C HIS A 139 8.56 6.67 4.05
N SER A 140 7.29 6.83 4.42
CA SER A 140 6.77 6.57 5.76
C SER A 140 5.97 5.26 5.84
N SER A 141 5.59 4.68 4.70
CA SER A 141 4.99 3.35 4.59
C SER A 141 5.55 2.58 3.41
N ASN A 142 5.71 1.26 3.57
CA ASN A 142 6.19 0.36 2.53
C ASN A 142 5.40 -0.96 2.57
N LEU A 143 4.09 -0.91 2.37
CA LEU A 143 3.23 -2.10 2.49
C LEU A 143 3.53 -3.18 1.43
N ASN A 144 4.26 -2.80 0.37
CA ASN A 144 4.73 -3.68 -0.69
C ASN A 144 6.19 -4.11 -0.52
N GLY A 145 6.80 -3.82 0.63
CA GLY A 145 8.16 -4.26 0.95
C GLY A 145 8.28 -5.77 1.15
N GLU A 146 9.50 -6.17 1.48
CA GLU A 146 9.88 -7.54 1.77
C GLU A 146 9.14 -8.08 3.01
N TYR A 147 8.73 -9.33 2.97
CA TYR A 147 7.99 -9.94 4.06
C TYR A 147 8.94 -10.50 5.13
N LEU A 148 9.47 -9.62 5.99
CA LEU A 148 10.54 -9.93 6.96
C LEU A 148 10.06 -10.49 8.31
N ARG A 149 8.74 -10.62 8.50
CA ARG A 149 8.10 -11.29 9.66
C ARG A 149 8.48 -10.71 11.03
N GLY A 150 7.99 -9.51 11.35
CA GLY A 150 8.20 -8.88 12.66
C GLY A 150 9.50 -8.10 12.75
N ASN A 151 10.19 -8.15 13.89
CA ASN A 151 11.42 -7.38 14.12
C ASN A 151 12.55 -7.78 13.16
N HIS A 152 13.16 -6.80 12.49
CA HIS A 152 14.28 -6.99 11.56
C HIS A 152 15.36 -5.91 11.71
N PRO A 153 16.17 -5.91 12.78
CA PRO A 153 17.07 -4.79 13.11
C PRO A 153 18.22 -4.57 12.10
N THR A 154 18.51 -5.54 11.23
CA THR A 154 19.63 -5.49 10.27
C THR A 154 19.23 -4.96 8.89
N ILE A 155 17.96 -5.06 8.53
CA ILE A 155 17.43 -4.61 7.23
C ILE A 155 16.59 -3.37 7.50
N TYR A 156 17.16 -2.20 7.25
CA TYR A 156 16.48 -0.94 7.54
C TYR A 156 15.35 -0.68 6.54
N ALA A 157 14.11 -0.53 7.05
CA ALA A 157 12.95 -0.01 6.33
C ALA A 157 12.54 -0.72 5.01
N ALA A 158 13.08 -1.91 4.71
CA ALA A 158 12.73 -2.67 3.51
C ALA A 158 11.54 -3.63 3.72
N GLY A 159 11.00 -3.70 4.95
CA GLY A 159 9.93 -4.60 5.32
C GLY A 159 8.54 -4.10 4.93
N VAL A 160 7.51 -4.85 5.31
CA VAL A 160 6.11 -4.37 5.29
C VAL A 160 5.90 -3.35 6.41
N ASN A 161 6.27 -2.10 6.18
CA ASN A 161 6.38 -1.09 7.25
C ASN A 161 5.21 -0.07 7.24
N TRP A 162 4.85 0.38 8.45
CA TRP A 162 4.00 1.55 8.69
C TRP A 162 4.60 2.33 9.88
N LEU A 163 5.23 3.47 9.58
CA LEU A 163 6.09 4.20 10.52
C LEU A 163 5.41 4.48 11.86
N SER A 164 4.21 5.05 11.82
CA SER A 164 3.47 5.49 13.02
C SER A 164 2.94 4.34 13.89
N PHE A 165 3.00 3.09 13.42
CA PHE A 165 2.54 1.93 14.21
C PHE A 165 3.70 1.12 14.82
N ARG A 166 4.65 0.64 14.00
CA ARG A 166 5.76 -0.21 14.48
C ARG A 166 7.14 0.28 14.01
N GLY A 167 7.22 1.45 13.39
CA GLY A 167 8.48 2.02 12.91
C GLY A 167 9.05 1.30 11.68
N TYR A 168 10.34 1.55 11.42
CA TYR A 168 11.05 1.03 10.25
C TYR A 168 11.72 -0.34 10.42
N ASN A 169 11.84 -0.82 11.66
CA ASN A 169 12.53 -2.07 11.97
C ASN A 169 11.56 -3.23 12.27
N TYR A 170 10.31 -3.09 11.82
CA TYR A 170 9.25 -4.07 12.04
C TYR A 170 8.41 -4.29 10.79
N SER A 171 8.37 -5.52 10.27
CA SER A 171 7.54 -5.93 9.14
C SER A 171 6.23 -6.50 9.66
N LEU A 172 5.12 -5.87 9.31
CA LEU A 172 3.77 -6.27 9.69
C LEU A 172 3.42 -7.68 9.21
N LYS A 173 2.52 -8.32 9.94
CA LYS A 173 2.02 -9.67 9.67
C LYS A 173 0.96 -9.67 8.58
N SER A 174 0.04 -8.71 8.58
CA SER A 174 -0.96 -8.59 7.52
C SER A 174 -1.28 -7.14 7.21
N THR A 175 -1.62 -6.91 5.95
CA THR A 175 -2.07 -5.59 5.47
C THR A 175 -3.18 -5.80 4.46
N GLU A 176 -4.20 -4.96 4.51
CA GLU A 176 -5.20 -4.85 3.45
C GLU A 176 -5.41 -3.38 3.11
N MET A 177 -5.22 -3.01 1.84
CA MET A 177 -5.70 -1.73 1.34
C MET A 177 -6.98 -1.94 0.55
N LYS A 178 -8.00 -1.15 0.86
CA LYS A 178 -9.33 -1.31 0.30
C LYS A 178 -10.02 0.03 0.10
N ILE A 179 -10.82 0.11 -0.96
CA ILE A 179 -11.58 1.29 -1.33
C ILE A 179 -13.08 1.03 -1.24
N ARG A 180 -13.85 2.08 -0.97
CA ARG A 180 -15.32 2.03 -0.97
C ARG A 180 -15.91 3.33 -1.51
N PRO A 181 -16.97 3.30 -2.34
CA PRO A 181 -17.61 4.52 -2.78
C PRO A 181 -18.09 5.37 -1.60
N THR A 182 -17.96 6.69 -1.66
CA THR A 182 -18.32 7.57 -0.54
C THR A 182 -19.83 7.69 -0.33
N TRP A 183 -20.64 7.37 -1.35
CA TRP A 183 -22.10 7.33 -1.24
C TRP A 183 -22.62 6.07 -0.54
N TYR A 184 -21.79 5.03 -0.40
CA TYR A 184 -22.19 3.79 0.27
C TYR A 184 -22.42 4.07 1.75
N LYS A 185 -23.67 3.89 2.19
CA LYS A 185 -24.05 3.92 3.61
C LYS A 185 -24.29 2.48 4.04
N PRO A 186 -23.58 1.97 5.06
CA PRO A 186 -23.83 0.65 5.60
C PRO A 186 -25.21 0.51 6.24
#